data_AF-A0A8I3W361-F1
#
_entry.id   AF-A0A8I3W361-F1
#
_cell.length_a   1.000
_cell.length_b   1.000
_cell.length_c   1.000
_cell.angle_alpha   90.00
_cell.angle_beta   90.00
_cell.angle_gamma   90.00
#
_symmetry.space_group_name_H-M   'P 1'
#
loop_
_entity.id
_entity.type
_entity.pdbx_description
1 polymer ?
#
loop_
_entity_poly.entity_id
_entity_poly.type
_entity_poly.pdbx_seq_one_letter_code
_entity_poly.pdbx_strand_id
1 'polypeptide(L)'
;MQWAAGRLWARAALLLAVAAVLTQVVWLWLGTQSFVFQREEIAQLARQYAGERAESGEGSGRSGSRDQGSEGTITGPRTGAGPDSTAPLPPPGLDHELAFSRLIVELRRLHPGHVLPDEELQWVFVNAGGWMGAMCLLHASLSEYVLLFGTALGSRGHSGRYWAEISDTIISGTFHQWREGTTKSEVFYPGETVVHGPGEATAVEWGPNTWMVEYGRGVIPSTLAFALADTVFSTQDFLTLFYTLRSYARGLRLELTTYLFGQDP
;
A
#
# COMPACT_ATOMS: atom_id res chain seq x y z
N MET A 1 -61.28 -33.27 9.02
CA MET A 1 -60.06 -33.13 8.21
C MET A 1 -59.08 -32.24 8.97
N GLN A 2 -58.06 -32.81 9.63
CA GLN A 2 -57.11 -32.05 10.47
C GLN A 2 -55.80 -31.69 9.76
N TRP A 3 -55.62 -32.13 8.49
CA TRP A 3 -54.35 -32.07 7.75
C TRP A 3 -54.37 -31.17 6.50
N ALA A 4 -55.45 -30.42 6.27
CA ALA A 4 -55.57 -29.57 5.08
C ALA A 4 -55.07 -28.15 5.37
N ALA A 5 -53.78 -27.88 5.12
CA ALA A 5 -53.28 -26.51 5.04
C ALA A 5 -53.79 -25.86 3.74
N GLY A 6 -54.44 -24.70 3.85
CA GLY A 6 -54.90 -23.97 2.67
C GLY A 6 -53.74 -23.59 1.76
N ARG A 7 -53.89 -23.72 0.43
CA ARG A 7 -52.84 -23.40 -0.56
C ARG A 7 -52.24 -22.00 -0.38
N LEU A 8 -53.02 -21.04 0.10
CA LEU A 8 -52.56 -19.68 0.41
C LEU A 8 -51.56 -19.66 1.57
N TRP A 9 -51.86 -20.37 2.66
CA TRP A 9 -51.00 -20.50 3.84
C TRP A 9 -49.72 -21.28 3.52
N ALA A 10 -49.81 -22.33 2.71
CA ALA A 10 -48.64 -23.07 2.24
C ALA A 10 -47.70 -22.17 1.39
N ARG A 11 -48.24 -21.32 0.51
CA ARG A 11 -47.44 -20.36 -0.28
C ARG A 11 -46.78 -19.29 0.59
N ALA A 12 -47.52 -18.73 1.54
CA ALA A 12 -46.96 -17.73 2.47
C ALA A 12 -45.84 -18.31 3.34
N ALA A 13 -46.04 -19.52 3.87
CA ALA A 13 -45.01 -20.23 4.64
C ALA A 13 -43.76 -20.53 3.79
N LEU A 14 -43.94 -20.94 2.52
CA LEU A 14 -42.83 -21.17 1.60
C LEU A 14 -42.04 -19.88 1.32
N LEU A 15 -42.73 -18.75 1.07
CA LEU A 15 -42.07 -17.47 0.84
C LEU A 15 -41.26 -17.01 2.06
N LEU A 16 -41.81 -17.17 3.27
CA LEU A 16 -41.11 -16.85 4.51
C LEU A 16 -39.90 -17.77 4.73
N ALA A 17 -40.04 -19.07 4.45
CA ALA A 17 -38.93 -20.01 4.54
C ALA A 17 -37.81 -19.66 3.54
N VAL A 18 -38.16 -19.34 2.29
CA VAL A 18 -37.19 -18.90 1.28
C VAL A 18 -36.50 -17.60 1.72
N ALA A 19 -37.25 -16.62 2.23
CA ALA A 19 -36.66 -15.37 2.73
C ALA A 19 -35.68 -15.63 3.89
N ALA A 20 -36.06 -16.49 4.85
CA ALA A 20 -35.19 -16.85 5.97
C ALA A 20 -33.91 -17.55 5.49
N VAL A 21 -34.03 -18.52 4.59
CA VAL A 21 -32.87 -19.22 4.01
C VAL A 21 -31.97 -18.24 3.25
N LEU A 22 -32.53 -17.34 2.42
CA LEU A 22 -31.75 -16.34 1.70
C LEU A 22 -31.00 -15.40 2.65
N THR A 23 -31.65 -14.92 3.72
CA THR A 23 -30.96 -14.09 4.72
C THR A 23 -29.82 -14.83 5.43
N GLN A 24 -30.01 -16.12 5.72
CA GLN A 24 -28.98 -16.94 6.35
C GLN A 24 -27.81 -17.21 5.39
N VAL A 25 -28.10 -17.50 4.11
CA VAL A 25 -27.07 -17.70 3.09
C VAL A 25 -26.25 -16.44 2.86
N VAL A 26 -26.90 -15.26 2.78
CA VAL A 26 -26.19 -13.98 2.65
C VAL A 26 -25.30 -13.72 3.87
N TRP A 27 -25.80 -13.99 5.08
CA TRP A 27 -25.01 -13.81 6.30
C TRP A 27 -23.80 -14.76 6.36
N LEU A 28 -23.99 -16.02 5.99
CA LEU A 28 -22.89 -16.99 5.89
C LEU A 28 -21.90 -16.64 4.79
N TRP A 29 -22.37 -16.10 3.65
CA TRP A 29 -21.52 -15.62 2.57
C TRP A 29 -20.64 -14.45 3.00
N LEU A 30 -21.18 -13.54 3.81
CA LEU A 30 -20.38 -12.47 4.44
C LEU A 30 -19.36 -13.02 5.46
N GLY A 31 -19.69 -14.12 6.15
CA GLY A 31 -18.78 -14.81 7.06
C GLY A 31 -17.71 -15.67 6.37
N THR A 32 -17.88 -15.99 5.08
CA THR A 32 -16.97 -16.83 4.29
C THR A 32 -16.18 -16.03 3.26
N GLN A 33 -16.17 -14.70 3.37
CA GLN A 33 -15.33 -13.84 2.52
C GLN A 33 -13.88 -14.29 2.59
N SER A 34 -13.40 -14.90 1.50
CA SER A 34 -12.00 -15.24 1.31
C SER A 34 -11.29 -14.02 0.76
N PHE A 35 -10.17 -13.70 1.38
CA PHE A 35 -9.28 -12.66 0.88
C PHE A 35 -8.20 -13.30 0.01
N VAL A 36 -7.80 -12.62 -1.06
CA VAL A 36 -6.78 -13.11 -2.00
C VAL A 36 -5.43 -13.17 -1.29
N PHE A 37 -5.07 -12.07 -0.61
CA PHE A 37 -3.78 -11.94 0.07
C PHE A 37 -3.94 -12.12 1.57
N GLN A 38 -2.96 -12.77 2.21
CA GLN A 38 -2.91 -12.75 3.66
C GLN A 38 -2.47 -11.37 4.15
N ARG A 39 -2.97 -10.98 5.33
CA ARG A 39 -2.78 -9.63 5.88
C ARG A 39 -1.32 -9.19 5.99
N GLU A 40 -0.42 -10.09 6.34
CA GLU A 40 1.01 -9.79 6.49
C GLU A 40 1.85 -10.19 5.27
N GLU A 41 1.27 -10.93 4.31
CA GLU A 41 2.02 -11.51 3.19
C GLU A 41 2.65 -10.43 2.31
N ILE A 42 1.87 -9.39 1.95
CA ILE A 42 2.37 -8.27 1.15
C ILE A 42 3.53 -7.56 1.86
N ALA A 43 3.40 -7.36 3.17
CA ALA A 43 4.44 -6.75 3.98
C ALA A 43 5.70 -7.62 4.03
N GLN A 44 5.56 -8.91 4.33
CA GLN A 44 6.69 -9.85 4.38
C GLN A 44 7.40 -9.97 3.04
N LEU A 45 6.66 -9.97 1.93
CA LEU A 45 7.21 -9.99 0.58
C LEU A 45 7.97 -8.70 0.27
N ALA A 46 7.37 -7.53 0.52
CA ALA A 46 8.00 -6.23 0.29
C ALA A 46 9.28 -6.05 1.10
N ARG A 47 9.31 -6.52 2.36
CA ARG A 47 10.50 -6.45 3.23
C ARG A 47 11.73 -7.17 2.66
N GLN A 48 11.54 -8.23 1.89
CA GLN A 48 12.65 -8.96 1.26
C GLN A 48 13.38 -8.09 0.23
N TYR A 49 12.66 -7.17 -0.42
CA TYR A 49 13.18 -6.30 -1.47
C TYR A 49 13.56 -4.90 -0.98
N ALA A 50 13.18 -4.52 0.24
CA ALA A 50 13.49 -3.23 0.85
C ALA A 50 14.99 -3.04 1.23
N GLY A 51 15.84 -4.04 0.98
CA GLY A 51 17.24 -3.98 1.35
C GLY A 51 18.10 -5.17 0.96
N GLU A 52 17.90 -5.81 -0.21
CA GLU A 52 18.95 -6.76 -0.64
C GLU A 52 20.26 -5.96 -0.75
N ARG A 53 21.27 -6.40 0.01
CA ARG A 53 22.63 -5.97 -0.23
C ARG A 53 22.97 -6.37 -1.65
N ALA A 54 23.56 -5.46 -2.40
CA ALA A 54 24.39 -5.84 -3.54
C ALA A 54 25.51 -6.75 -3.03
N GLU A 55 25.27 -8.06 -2.95
CA GLU A 55 26.29 -9.02 -2.57
C GLU A 55 27.27 -9.20 -3.72
N SER A 56 28.49 -8.72 -3.47
CA SER A 56 29.77 -9.23 -3.99
C SER A 56 30.07 -9.03 -5.48
N GLY A 57 30.54 -7.82 -5.79
CA GLY A 57 31.39 -7.55 -6.94
C GLY A 57 32.78 -7.07 -6.53
N GLU A 58 33.43 -7.64 -5.50
CA GLU A 58 34.85 -7.32 -5.24
C GLU A 58 35.54 -8.37 -4.38
N GLY A 59 36.40 -9.16 -5.04
CA GLY A 59 37.25 -10.17 -4.43
C GLY A 59 38.53 -10.32 -5.24
N SER A 60 39.38 -9.29 -5.24
CA SER A 60 40.80 -9.41 -5.63
C SER A 60 41.57 -8.24 -5.04
N GLY A 61 42.21 -8.49 -3.89
CA GLY A 61 42.82 -7.45 -3.08
C GLY A 61 44.19 -6.97 -3.54
N ARG A 62 44.77 -6.07 -2.74
CA ARG A 62 46.21 -6.09 -2.46
C ARG A 62 46.54 -5.33 -1.17
N SER A 63 47.37 -6.01 -0.40
CA SER A 63 48.11 -5.60 0.80
C SER A 63 48.87 -4.27 0.67
N GLY A 64 48.97 -3.54 1.79
CA GLY A 64 50.27 -3.04 2.23
C GLY A 64 50.34 -1.63 2.82
N SER A 65 50.68 -1.58 4.12
CA SER A 65 51.69 -0.70 4.73
C SER A 65 51.20 0.29 5.78
N ARG A 66 51.72 0.07 7.00
CA ARG A 66 51.83 1.01 8.11
C ARG A 66 52.77 2.16 7.72
N ASP A 67 52.55 3.35 8.27
CA ASP A 67 53.64 4.11 8.88
C ASP A 67 53.17 5.11 9.96
N GLN A 68 54.06 5.42 10.89
CA GLN A 68 53.91 6.20 12.13
C GLN A 68 54.20 7.70 11.95
N GLY A 69 53.79 8.52 12.93
CA GLY A 69 54.31 9.88 13.20
C GLY A 69 53.24 10.81 13.81
N SER A 70 53.20 11.06 15.12
CA SER A 70 53.98 12.03 15.92
C SER A 70 53.38 13.46 15.94
N GLU A 71 52.84 13.78 17.14
CA GLU A 71 52.79 15.06 17.90
C GLU A 71 52.50 16.43 17.27
N GLY A 72 51.64 17.23 17.94
CA GLY A 72 51.50 18.68 17.68
C GLY A 72 50.30 19.44 18.30
N THR A 73 50.18 19.45 19.63
CA THR A 73 49.92 20.60 20.55
C THR A 73 49.22 21.92 20.08
N ILE A 74 48.17 22.32 20.87
CA ILE A 74 47.71 23.70 21.30
C ILE A 74 46.57 24.47 20.56
N THR A 75 45.43 24.53 21.29
CA THR A 75 44.44 25.59 21.61
C THR A 75 43.88 26.61 20.59
N GLY A 76 42.54 26.72 20.59
CA GLY A 76 41.78 27.96 20.37
C GLY A 76 40.26 27.69 20.24
N PRO A 77 39.35 28.42 20.94
CA PRO A 77 37.91 28.15 20.85
C PRO A 77 37.31 28.88 19.65
N ARG A 78 36.65 28.15 18.76
CA ARG A 78 35.79 28.75 17.71
C ARG A 78 34.34 28.37 17.96
N THR A 79 33.62 29.36 18.47
CA THR A 79 32.19 29.52 18.31
C THR A 79 31.85 29.57 16.82
N GLY A 80 30.86 28.78 16.39
CA GLY A 80 30.40 28.72 15.01
C GLY A 80 29.30 27.69 14.89
N ALA A 81 28.07 28.07 15.27
CA ALA A 81 26.87 27.35 14.91
C ALA A 81 26.66 27.52 13.39
N GLY A 82 26.79 26.43 12.64
CA GLY A 82 26.39 26.33 11.23
C GLY A 82 25.15 25.43 11.12
N PRO A 83 24.16 25.75 10.25
CA PRO A 83 23.03 24.89 10.01
C PRO A 83 23.42 23.88 8.93
N ASP A 84 24.03 22.77 9.33
CA ASP A 84 24.24 21.64 8.43
C ASP A 84 23.90 20.35 9.19
N SER A 85 22.62 20.22 9.52
CA SER A 85 22.01 18.96 9.92
C SER A 85 21.54 18.23 8.66
N THR A 86 22.47 17.91 7.78
CA THR A 86 22.25 16.85 6.79
C THR A 86 22.46 15.53 7.52
N ALA A 87 21.39 15.01 8.11
CA ALA A 87 21.38 13.63 8.56
C ALA A 87 21.83 12.76 7.37
N PRO A 88 22.80 11.84 7.54
CA PRO A 88 23.23 10.98 6.46
C PRO A 88 22.01 10.25 5.90
N LEU A 89 21.78 10.35 4.59
CA LEU A 89 20.78 9.53 3.93
C LEU A 89 21.10 8.06 4.24
N PRO A 90 20.10 7.24 4.59
CA PRO A 90 20.33 5.82 4.80
C PRO A 90 20.97 5.21 3.54
N PRO A 91 21.85 4.20 3.70
CA PRO A 91 22.51 3.56 2.57
C PRO A 91 21.46 3.08 1.55
N PRO A 92 21.74 3.12 0.24
CA PRO A 92 20.78 2.68 -0.76
C PRO A 92 20.45 1.20 -0.52
N GLY A 93 19.17 0.93 -0.25
CA GLY A 93 18.60 -0.38 -0.52
C GLY A 93 18.64 -0.65 -2.04
N LEU A 94 18.02 -1.74 -2.50
CA LEU A 94 17.81 -1.91 -3.94
C LEU A 94 17.21 -0.63 -4.54
N ASP A 95 17.60 -0.32 -5.78
CA ASP A 95 16.84 0.65 -6.57
C ASP A 95 15.36 0.25 -6.55
N HIS A 96 14.49 1.15 -6.10
CA HIS A 96 13.05 0.94 -5.95
C HIS A 96 12.40 0.36 -7.21
N GLU A 97 12.90 0.72 -8.40
CA GLU A 97 12.48 0.16 -9.69
C GLU A 97 12.73 -1.35 -9.79
N LEU A 98 13.93 -1.80 -9.39
CA LEU A 98 14.28 -3.22 -9.39
C LEU A 98 13.49 -3.97 -8.29
N ALA A 99 13.30 -3.36 -7.13
CA ALA A 99 12.49 -3.95 -6.06
C ALA A 99 11.03 -4.14 -6.51
N PHE A 100 10.44 -3.13 -7.14
CA PHE A 100 9.07 -3.19 -7.68
C PHE A 100 8.92 -4.24 -8.77
N SER A 101 9.84 -4.30 -9.74
CA SER A 101 9.77 -5.29 -10.81
C SER A 101 9.81 -6.74 -10.28
N ARG A 102 10.71 -7.03 -9.32
CA ARG A 102 10.80 -8.35 -8.68
C ARG A 102 9.55 -8.68 -7.87
N LEU A 103 9.04 -7.72 -7.11
CA LEU A 103 7.83 -7.89 -6.33
C LEU A 103 6.62 -8.19 -7.21
N ILE A 104 6.45 -7.47 -8.33
CA ILE A 104 5.36 -7.72 -9.28
C ILE A 104 5.45 -9.15 -9.86
N VAL A 105 6.64 -9.58 -10.26
CA VAL A 105 6.87 -10.94 -10.79
C VAL A 105 6.51 -11.99 -9.74
N GLU A 106 6.97 -11.82 -8.50
CA GLU A 106 6.72 -12.78 -7.44
C GLU A 106 5.25 -12.79 -7.01
N LEU A 107 4.61 -11.62 -6.96
CA LEU A 107 3.18 -11.52 -6.63
C LEU A 107 2.31 -12.18 -7.70
N ARG A 108 2.65 -12.05 -8.99
CA ARG A 108 2.01 -12.78 -10.09
C ARG A 108 2.23 -14.29 -10.00
N ARG A 109 3.41 -14.73 -9.56
CA ARG A 109 3.73 -16.15 -9.37
C ARG A 109 2.92 -16.77 -8.23
N LEU A 110 2.78 -16.05 -7.12
CA LEU A 110 2.06 -16.50 -5.93
C LEU A 110 0.53 -16.42 -6.12
N HIS A 111 0.05 -15.39 -6.81
CA HIS A 111 -1.38 -15.12 -7.03
C HIS A 111 -1.71 -14.92 -8.51
N PRO A 112 -1.60 -15.97 -9.36
CA PRO A 112 -1.84 -15.81 -10.79
C PRO A 112 -3.27 -15.35 -11.07
N GLY A 113 -3.44 -14.46 -12.04
CA GLY A 113 -4.75 -13.89 -12.38
C GLY A 113 -5.29 -12.82 -11.42
N HIS A 114 -4.55 -12.46 -10.35
CA HIS A 114 -4.97 -11.44 -9.38
C HIS A 114 -4.11 -10.17 -9.41
N VAL A 115 -3.14 -10.09 -10.32
CA VAL A 115 -2.30 -8.90 -10.53
C VAL A 115 -2.45 -8.44 -11.97
N LEU A 116 -2.65 -7.13 -12.17
CA LEU A 116 -2.78 -6.50 -13.47
C LEU A 116 -1.58 -6.81 -14.37
N PRO A 117 -1.81 -7.05 -15.68
CA PRO A 117 -0.74 -7.32 -16.63
C PRO A 117 0.02 -6.03 -17.00
N ASP A 118 1.22 -6.16 -17.58
CA ASP A 118 2.12 -5.03 -17.82
C ASP A 118 1.52 -3.95 -18.73
N GLU A 119 0.64 -4.33 -19.66
CA GLU A 119 -0.04 -3.40 -20.56
C GLU A 119 -1.04 -2.48 -19.84
N GLU A 120 -1.44 -2.86 -18.62
CA GLU A 120 -2.40 -2.14 -17.80
C GLU A 120 -1.78 -1.45 -16.59
N LEU A 121 -0.53 -1.77 -16.24
CA LEU A 121 0.24 -1.08 -15.22
C LEU A 121 0.54 0.36 -15.66
N GLN A 122 0.22 1.32 -14.79
CA GLN A 122 0.40 2.73 -15.08
C GLN A 122 0.67 3.49 -13.78
N TRP A 123 1.68 4.36 -13.80
CA TRP A 123 1.86 5.37 -12.77
C TRP A 123 0.86 6.52 -12.97
N VAL A 124 0.09 6.84 -11.94
CA VAL A 124 -0.87 7.94 -11.91
C VAL A 124 -0.61 8.78 -10.67
N PHE A 125 -0.73 10.11 -10.79
CA PHE A 125 -0.63 10.97 -9.62
C PHE A 125 -1.80 10.76 -8.68
N VAL A 126 -1.56 11.00 -7.39
CA VAL A 126 -2.57 10.99 -6.33
C VAL A 126 -2.43 12.29 -5.55
N ASN A 127 -3.53 13.04 -5.50
CA ASN A 127 -3.66 14.25 -4.70
C ASN A 127 -4.84 14.08 -3.75
N ALA A 128 -4.54 14.04 -2.45
CA ALA A 128 -5.52 13.89 -1.37
C ALA A 128 -4.96 14.40 -0.05
N GLY A 129 -5.81 14.86 0.87
CA GLY A 129 -5.41 15.25 2.22
C GLY A 129 -4.35 16.35 2.30
N GLY A 130 -4.15 17.15 1.23
CA GLY A 130 -3.10 18.16 1.11
C GLY A 130 -1.74 17.62 0.67
N TRP A 131 -1.57 16.31 0.51
CA TRP A 131 -0.34 15.69 0.02
C TRP A 131 -0.46 15.27 -1.46
N MET A 132 0.70 14.97 -2.05
CA MET A 132 0.83 14.50 -3.42
C MET A 132 1.85 13.37 -3.51
N GLY A 133 1.48 12.31 -4.23
CA GLY A 133 2.35 11.19 -4.59
C GLY A 133 1.96 10.62 -5.94
N ALA A 134 2.51 9.45 -6.27
CA ALA A 134 2.12 8.66 -7.43
C ALA A 134 1.84 7.22 -6.99
N MET A 135 0.88 6.59 -7.65
CA MET A 135 0.56 5.18 -7.44
C MET A 135 0.64 4.38 -8.74
N CYS A 136 0.97 3.09 -8.62
CA CYS A 136 0.80 2.08 -9.64
C CYS A 136 -0.04 0.94 -9.07
N LEU A 137 -1.29 0.82 -9.51
CA LEU A 137 -2.22 -0.19 -8.99
C LEU A 137 -1.85 -1.58 -9.52
N LEU A 138 -1.70 -2.55 -8.62
CA LEU A 138 -1.36 -3.94 -8.96
C LEU A 138 -2.57 -4.85 -8.89
N HIS A 139 -3.36 -4.74 -7.81
CA HIS A 139 -4.59 -5.49 -7.60
C HIS A 139 -5.68 -4.54 -7.11
N ALA A 140 -6.92 -4.76 -7.54
CA ALA A 140 -8.07 -4.07 -6.94
C ALA A 140 -9.38 -4.87 -7.08
N SER A 141 -10.02 -5.06 -5.94
CA SER A 141 -11.36 -5.62 -5.78
C SER A 141 -12.24 -4.66 -4.97
N LEU A 142 -13.46 -5.08 -4.63
CA LEU A 142 -14.34 -4.29 -3.76
C LEU A 142 -13.89 -4.28 -2.30
N SER A 143 -13.08 -5.26 -1.90
CA SER A 143 -12.65 -5.50 -0.52
C SER A 143 -11.15 -5.36 -0.27
N GLU A 144 -10.34 -5.42 -1.31
CA GLU A 144 -8.88 -5.42 -1.24
C GLU A 144 -8.25 -4.59 -2.36
N TYR A 145 -7.10 -3.98 -2.10
CA TYR A 145 -6.22 -3.48 -3.16
C TYR A 145 -4.76 -3.67 -2.77
N VAL A 146 -3.90 -3.79 -3.79
CA VAL A 146 -2.44 -3.72 -3.65
C VAL A 146 -1.95 -2.70 -4.67
N LEU A 147 -1.12 -1.75 -4.23
CA LEU A 147 -0.50 -0.77 -5.11
C LEU A 147 0.94 -0.47 -4.70
N LEU A 148 1.72 0.02 -5.65
CA LEU A 148 2.99 0.67 -5.39
C LEU A 148 2.69 2.15 -5.20
N PHE A 149 3.22 2.76 -4.16
CA PHE A 149 3.06 4.19 -3.88
C PHE A 149 4.41 4.84 -3.62
N GLY A 150 4.53 6.12 -3.94
CA GLY A 150 5.64 6.91 -3.45
C GLY A 150 5.66 8.33 -3.96
N THR A 151 6.73 9.04 -3.61
CA THR A 151 6.99 10.40 -4.04
C THR A 151 8.48 10.63 -4.18
N ALA A 152 8.90 11.19 -5.33
CA ALA A 152 10.28 11.58 -5.55
C ALA A 152 10.68 12.85 -4.78
N LEU A 153 9.71 13.73 -4.46
CA LEU A 153 9.97 15.03 -3.83
C LEU A 153 9.77 15.02 -2.30
N GLY A 154 8.94 14.12 -1.80
CA GLY A 154 8.38 14.21 -0.45
C GLY A 154 7.06 14.98 -0.42
N SER A 155 6.24 14.73 0.59
CA SER A 155 4.94 15.39 0.76
C SER A 155 4.42 15.28 2.19
N ARG A 156 3.43 16.11 2.54
CA ARG A 156 2.85 16.16 3.89
C ARG A 156 1.36 16.43 3.83
N GLY A 157 0.61 15.84 4.75
CA GLY A 157 -0.82 16.14 4.87
C GLY A 157 -1.56 15.20 5.82
N HIS A 158 -2.85 15.05 5.57
CA HIS A 158 -3.76 14.22 6.35
C HIS A 158 -3.85 12.81 5.74
N SER A 159 -3.67 11.77 6.54
CA SER A 159 -3.75 10.36 6.07
C SER A 159 -5.11 9.98 5.49
N GLY A 160 -6.20 10.43 6.11
CA GLY A 160 -7.58 10.06 5.78
C GLY A 160 -8.22 9.22 6.88
N ARG A 161 -9.55 9.10 6.88
CA ARG A 161 -10.27 8.14 7.74
C ARG A 161 -11.00 7.15 6.85
N TYR A 162 -10.57 5.90 6.89
CA TYR A 162 -11.05 4.86 5.99
C TYR A 162 -11.93 3.85 6.73
N TRP A 163 -12.95 3.33 6.03
CA TRP A 163 -13.58 2.05 6.42
C TRP A 163 -12.78 0.86 5.89
N ALA A 164 -11.47 0.96 6.02
CA ALA A 164 -10.49 -0.02 5.61
C ALA A 164 -9.28 0.10 6.52
N GLU A 165 -8.58 -1.02 6.66
CA GLU A 165 -7.25 -1.05 7.24
C GLU A 165 -6.22 -0.97 6.13
N ILE A 166 -5.22 -0.10 6.29
CA ILE A 166 -4.14 0.10 5.31
C ILE A 166 -2.81 -0.30 5.94
N SER A 167 -1.95 -0.94 5.17
CA SER A 167 -0.60 -1.32 5.57
C SER A 167 0.41 -0.90 4.51
N ASP A 168 1.38 -0.10 4.93
CA ASP A 168 2.41 0.50 4.08
C ASP A 168 3.76 -0.10 4.43
N THR A 169 4.37 -0.83 3.52
CA THR A 169 5.72 -1.39 3.73
C THR A 169 6.74 -0.64 2.90
N ILE A 170 7.68 0.00 3.60
CA ILE A 170 8.62 0.95 3.02
C ILE A 170 9.73 0.19 2.28
N ILE A 171 9.95 0.54 1.01
CA ILE A 171 11.05 0.02 0.17
C ILE A 171 12.25 0.96 0.21
N SER A 172 12.02 2.27 0.19
CA SER A 172 13.06 3.31 0.28
C SER A 172 12.55 4.58 0.96
N GLY A 173 13.47 5.42 1.43
CA GLY A 173 13.16 6.73 2.02
C GLY A 173 12.71 6.65 3.49
N THR A 174 11.90 7.62 3.92
CA THR A 174 11.38 7.72 5.29
C THR A 174 9.89 8.06 5.29
N PHE A 175 9.18 7.55 6.29
CA PHE A 175 7.77 7.86 6.56
C PHE A 175 7.63 8.33 8.01
N HIS A 176 7.03 9.50 8.22
CA HIS A 176 6.73 10.03 9.54
C HIS A 176 5.23 9.98 9.79
N GLN A 177 4.84 9.49 10.97
CA GLN A 177 3.45 9.41 11.40
C GLN A 177 3.26 10.18 12.70
N TRP A 178 2.30 11.10 12.71
CA TRP A 178 1.84 11.77 13.92
C TRP A 178 0.39 11.40 14.20
N ARG A 179 0.18 10.60 15.25
CA ARG A 179 -1.14 10.10 15.64
C ARG A 179 -1.99 11.17 16.34
N GLU A 180 -3.28 11.19 16.01
CA GLU A 180 -4.28 12.06 16.65
C GLU A 180 -4.24 11.92 18.18
N GLY A 181 -4.37 13.05 18.89
CA GLY A 181 -4.35 13.07 20.36
C GLY A 181 -2.96 13.04 21.01
N THR A 182 -1.89 12.94 20.23
CA THR A 182 -0.50 12.95 20.73
C THR A 182 0.24 14.25 20.38
N THR A 183 1.41 14.47 20.97
CA THR A 183 2.29 15.62 20.67
C THR A 183 3.67 15.19 20.16
N LYS A 184 3.79 13.95 19.67
CA LYS A 184 5.02 13.35 19.17
C LYS A 184 4.75 12.59 17.88
N SER A 185 5.73 12.56 16.99
CA SER A 185 5.71 11.74 15.79
C SER A 185 6.68 10.56 15.90
N GLU A 186 6.41 9.53 15.13
CA GLU A 186 7.28 8.37 14.92
C GLU A 186 7.81 8.41 13.49
N VAL A 187 9.00 7.85 13.27
CA VAL A 187 9.63 7.72 11.95
C VAL A 187 9.86 6.25 11.67
N PHE A 188 9.55 5.86 10.43
CA PHE A 188 9.69 4.52 9.91
C PHE A 188 10.64 4.53 8.71
N TYR A 189 11.37 3.43 8.55
CA TYR A 189 12.48 3.25 7.61
C TYR A 189 12.24 2.04 6.67
N PRO A 190 13.07 1.86 5.62
CA PRO A 190 12.95 0.73 4.71
C PRO A 190 12.94 -0.63 5.43
N GLY A 191 12.00 -1.48 5.05
CA GLY A 191 11.75 -2.79 5.68
C GLY A 191 10.76 -2.74 6.86
N GLU A 192 10.37 -1.55 7.32
CA GLU A 192 9.32 -1.41 8.33
C GLU A 192 7.94 -1.28 7.67
N THR A 193 6.90 -1.66 8.42
CA THR A 193 5.50 -1.56 7.98
C THR A 193 4.72 -0.65 8.91
N VAL A 194 4.07 0.36 8.36
CA VAL A 194 3.12 1.22 9.06
C VAL A 194 1.73 0.63 8.87
N VAL A 195 0.98 0.45 9.97
CA VAL A 195 -0.42 0.00 9.92
C VAL A 195 -1.32 1.16 10.32
N HIS A 196 -2.32 1.45 9.49
CA HIS A 196 -3.33 2.47 9.72
C HIS A 196 -4.70 1.80 9.87
N GLY A 197 -5.21 1.79 11.09
CA GLY A 197 -6.43 1.09 11.46
C GLY A 197 -7.70 1.75 10.88
N PRO A 198 -8.81 1.00 10.79
CA PRO A 198 -10.09 1.56 10.34
C PRO A 198 -10.55 2.72 11.23
N GLY A 199 -10.86 3.85 10.59
CA GLY A 199 -11.33 5.06 11.28
C GLY A 199 -10.24 5.87 11.98
N GLU A 200 -8.98 5.43 12.02
CA GLU A 200 -7.87 6.22 12.56
C GLU A 200 -7.57 7.45 11.68
N ALA A 201 -6.99 8.48 12.29
CA ALA A 201 -6.50 9.66 11.60
C ALA A 201 -5.10 10.03 12.11
N THR A 202 -4.19 10.29 11.17
CA THR A 202 -2.81 10.70 11.44
C THR A 202 -2.39 11.82 10.48
N ALA A 203 -1.50 12.71 10.93
CA ALA A 203 -0.74 13.54 10.01
C ALA A 203 0.46 12.71 9.51
N VAL A 204 0.73 12.79 8.22
CA VAL A 204 1.74 11.99 7.54
C VAL A 204 2.74 12.88 6.82
N GLU A 205 3.98 12.42 6.78
CA GLU A 205 5.05 13.04 6.01
C GLU A 205 5.90 11.96 5.35
N TRP A 206 6.04 12.04 4.03
CA TRP A 206 6.99 11.27 3.26
C TRP A 206 8.22 12.13 2.98
N GLY A 207 9.40 11.60 3.29
CA GLY A 207 10.66 12.21 2.85
C GLY A 207 10.85 12.16 1.32
N PRO A 208 11.89 12.82 0.79
CA PRO A 208 12.25 12.71 -0.63
C PRO A 208 12.62 11.27 -1.01
N ASN A 209 12.19 10.84 -2.21
CA ASN A 209 12.40 9.49 -2.74
C ASN A 209 11.92 8.35 -1.82
N THR A 210 10.77 8.56 -1.17
CA THR A 210 10.11 7.52 -0.38
C THR A 210 9.17 6.70 -1.26
N TRP A 211 9.38 5.39 -1.28
CA TRP A 211 8.62 4.41 -2.07
C TRP A 211 8.22 3.23 -1.21
N MET A 212 7.02 2.70 -1.42
CA MET A 212 6.41 1.64 -0.61
C MET A 212 5.42 0.79 -1.41
N VAL A 213 5.10 -0.35 -0.83
CA VAL A 213 3.95 -1.17 -1.25
C VAL A 213 2.86 -0.98 -0.22
N GLU A 214 1.66 -0.69 -0.70
CA GLU A 214 0.48 -0.45 0.11
C GLU A 214 -0.53 -1.57 -0.13
N TYR A 215 -1.02 -2.18 0.96
CA TYR A 215 -2.12 -3.14 0.94
C TYR A 215 -3.27 -2.61 1.81
N GLY A 216 -4.46 -2.57 1.23
CA GLY A 216 -5.67 -2.15 1.92
C GLY A 216 -6.74 -3.24 1.94
N ARG A 217 -7.44 -3.36 3.08
CA ARG A 217 -8.57 -4.29 3.27
C ARG A 217 -9.76 -3.60 3.93
N GLY A 218 -10.91 -3.59 3.27
CA GLY A 218 -12.15 -2.99 3.76
C GLY A 218 -13.05 -2.49 2.64
N VAL A 219 -13.78 -1.39 2.83
CA VAL A 219 -14.70 -0.85 1.81
C VAL A 219 -13.91 0.02 0.82
N ILE A 220 -13.23 -0.60 -0.15
CA ILE A 220 -12.31 0.10 -1.08
C ILE A 220 -12.97 1.24 -1.87
N PRO A 221 -14.20 1.12 -2.39
CA PRO A 221 -14.86 2.25 -3.06
C PRO A 221 -14.99 3.51 -2.18
N SER A 222 -15.05 3.35 -0.85
CA SER A 222 -15.13 4.48 0.07
C SER A 222 -13.80 5.21 0.26
N THR A 223 -12.66 4.51 0.14
CA THR A 223 -11.32 5.13 0.27
C THR A 223 -11.02 6.00 -0.95
N LEU A 224 -11.52 5.59 -2.12
CA LEU A 224 -11.37 6.33 -3.37
C LEU A 224 -12.00 7.73 -3.32
N ALA A 225 -13.07 7.92 -2.55
CA ALA A 225 -13.68 9.23 -2.36
C ALA A 225 -12.72 10.23 -1.70
N PHE A 226 -11.91 9.77 -0.75
CA PHE A 226 -10.85 10.57 -0.15
C PHE A 226 -9.69 10.77 -1.12
N ALA A 227 -9.22 9.70 -1.78
CA ALA A 227 -8.09 9.74 -2.70
C ALA A 227 -8.27 10.68 -3.91
N LEU A 228 -9.51 11.04 -4.25
CA LEU A 228 -9.85 11.93 -5.35
C LEU A 228 -10.28 13.33 -4.90
N ALA A 229 -10.33 13.61 -3.59
CA ALA A 229 -10.87 14.86 -3.07
C ALA A 229 -10.09 16.08 -3.57
N ASP A 230 -8.77 16.10 -3.40
CA ASP A 230 -7.96 17.22 -3.90
C ASP A 230 -7.80 17.18 -5.42
N THR A 231 -7.92 16.00 -6.04
CA THR A 231 -7.98 15.91 -7.50
C THR A 231 -9.16 16.72 -8.07
N VAL A 232 -10.33 16.67 -7.41
CA VAL A 232 -11.53 17.40 -7.84
C VAL A 232 -11.51 18.85 -7.39
N PHE A 233 -11.20 19.11 -6.11
CA PHE A 233 -11.41 20.42 -5.48
C PHE A 233 -10.16 21.28 -5.36
N SER A 234 -8.97 20.74 -5.67
CA SER A 234 -7.70 21.48 -5.65
C SER A 234 -7.06 21.53 -7.03
N THR A 235 -6.65 20.38 -7.60
CA THR A 235 -5.88 20.35 -8.85
C THR A 235 -6.75 20.44 -10.10
N GLN A 236 -8.00 19.99 -10.03
CA GLN A 236 -8.93 19.89 -11.18
C GLN A 236 -8.37 19.04 -12.33
N ASP A 237 -7.49 18.10 -12.02
CA ASP A 237 -6.91 17.18 -12.99
C ASP A 237 -7.88 16.04 -13.30
N PHE A 238 -8.87 16.33 -14.14
CA PHE A 238 -9.86 15.36 -14.57
C PHE A 238 -9.27 14.22 -15.43
N LEU A 239 -8.07 14.39 -15.98
CA LEU A 239 -7.39 13.32 -16.69
C LEU A 239 -6.81 12.30 -15.71
N THR A 240 -6.19 12.77 -14.62
CA THR A 240 -5.78 11.91 -13.50
C THR A 240 -6.98 11.23 -12.84
N LEU A 241 -8.09 11.94 -12.64
CA LEU A 241 -9.36 11.32 -12.20
C LEU A 241 -9.76 10.15 -13.11
N PHE A 242 -9.76 10.37 -14.44
CA PHE A 242 -10.08 9.33 -15.41
C PHE A 242 -9.10 8.15 -15.34
N TYR A 243 -7.79 8.40 -15.25
CA TYR A 243 -6.79 7.33 -15.16
C TYR A 243 -6.97 6.48 -13.90
N THR A 244 -7.20 7.10 -12.75
CA THR A 244 -7.47 6.40 -11.51
C THR A 244 -8.71 5.50 -11.60
N LEU A 245 -9.82 6.04 -12.10
CA LEU A 245 -11.05 5.27 -12.31
C LEU A 245 -10.86 4.14 -13.33
N ARG A 246 -10.08 4.37 -14.39
CA ARG A 246 -9.75 3.36 -15.39
C ARG A 246 -8.91 2.23 -14.82
N SER A 247 -7.90 2.54 -14.01
CA SER A 247 -7.08 1.53 -13.33
C SER A 247 -7.93 0.69 -12.38
N TYR A 248 -8.84 1.31 -11.63
CA TYR A 248 -9.76 0.57 -10.77
C TYR A 248 -10.72 -0.32 -11.57
N ALA A 249 -11.29 0.18 -12.66
CA ALA A 249 -12.15 -0.60 -13.55
C ALA A 249 -11.42 -1.80 -14.19
N ARG A 250 -10.13 -1.65 -14.52
CA ARG A 250 -9.27 -2.74 -15.00
C ARG A 250 -9.06 -3.81 -13.93
N GLY A 251 -8.77 -3.40 -12.69
CA GLY A 251 -8.66 -4.34 -11.56
C GLY A 251 -9.96 -5.11 -11.33
N LEU A 252 -11.10 -4.41 -11.28
CA LEU A 252 -12.42 -5.06 -11.14
C LEU A 252 -12.74 -6.00 -12.30
N ARG A 253 -12.37 -5.61 -13.54
CA ARG A 253 -12.51 -6.47 -14.72
C ARG A 253 -11.68 -7.74 -14.57
N LEU A 254 -10.42 -7.62 -14.16
CA LEU A 254 -9.52 -8.75 -13.94
C LEU A 254 -10.11 -9.72 -12.92
N GLU A 255 -10.49 -9.23 -11.73
CA GLU A 255 -11.06 -10.06 -10.67
C GLU A 255 -12.35 -10.76 -11.10
N LEU A 256 -13.22 -10.06 -11.85
CA LEU A 256 -14.44 -10.66 -12.39
C LEU A 256 -14.12 -11.76 -13.43
N THR A 257 -13.16 -11.52 -14.33
CA THR A 257 -12.78 -12.53 -15.33
C THR A 257 -12.14 -13.75 -14.69
N THR A 258 -11.25 -13.56 -13.71
CA THR A 258 -10.60 -14.64 -12.96
C THR A 258 -11.63 -15.45 -12.17
N TYR A 259 -12.63 -14.79 -11.58
CA TYR A 259 -13.73 -15.47 -10.89
C TYR A 259 -14.61 -16.31 -11.83
N LEU A 260 -14.90 -15.82 -13.04
CA LEU A 260 -15.82 -16.47 -13.99
C LEU A 260 -15.17 -17.61 -14.78
N PHE A 261 -13.93 -17.44 -15.21
CA PHE A 261 -13.26 -18.36 -16.13
C PHE A 261 -12.16 -19.19 -15.45
N GLY A 262 -11.86 -18.90 -14.18
CA GLY A 262 -10.67 -19.43 -13.53
C GLY A 262 -9.40 -18.85 -14.15
N GLN A 263 -8.27 -19.48 -13.86
CA GLN A 263 -7.03 -19.16 -14.55
C GLN A 263 -7.09 -19.82 -15.94
N ASP A 264 -7.17 -19.02 -17.01
CA ASP A 264 -6.91 -19.54 -18.36
C ASP A 264 -5.48 -20.15 -18.35
N PRO A 265 -5.32 -21.43 -18.74
CA PRO A 265 -4.04 -22.14 -18.65
C PRO A 265 -2.97 -21.59 -19.60
#